data_AF-A0A6S7HYZ9-F1
#
_entry.id   AF-A0A6S7HYZ9-F1
#
_cell.length_a   1.000
_cell.length_b   1.000
_cell.length_c   1.000
_cell.angle_alpha   90.00
_cell.angle_beta   90.00
_cell.angle_gamma   90.00
#
_symmetry.space_group_name_H-M   'P 1'
#
loop_
_entity.id
_entity.type
_entity.pdbx_description
1 polymer ?
#
loop_
_entity_poly.entity_id
_entity_poly.type
_entity_poly.pdbx_seq_one_letter_code
_entity_poly.pdbx_strand_id
1 'polypeptide(L)'
;MQGLDFQGWFDMLEVVFTNVLQMLKRMKILHHSFLNVLAIAAGQDRTGSWSVQDSSVESYDILISAAQCGKLTNESKEILGGAGEMAQARCVKLINVRAKAGYLDALASTEFVCLSRSVEKFVSECEAVCGRHSRVLRTILVTQAKKFVERFHEEKKQKLSLILDNERWKQADVPAEFQTLVDSLVDGVPTSEREILSLPSNKQASSLSSSRKPPASHLVVNGEKFAVAGTLLLVLNMIVEYCHCVDLMPMLAADIMTKLFELMKMFNSRTCQLVLGAGALQLVGLKTITAKHLALASRCLEVVTLHIATFKSHFELRLPPKQYVLLGQFDQILKDYNNHRQEIFSKMATLMEELFDDHLLTWEVRPPMPSQVMRNIVKQITKLHEALLAIFPATQVEIVMKDVKKSFKNVLAKKIASLKVKNDFGPQHGLVQSDLAYFAMNLKSLHGMKDVEDSLGDIWKLANELRTSKPLPTMNKKALPNR
;
A
#
# COMPACT_ATOMS: atom_id res chain seq x y z
N MET A 1 -14.89 15.88 33.31
CA MET A 1 -14.90 15.00 32.12
C MET A 1 -14.34 15.64 30.86
N GLN A 2 -14.66 16.90 30.53
CA GLN A 2 -14.09 17.56 29.34
C GLN A 2 -12.66 18.11 29.57
N GLY A 3 -12.32 18.59 30.76
CA GLY A 3 -10.98 19.11 31.07
C GLY A 3 -9.94 18.08 31.53
N LEU A 4 -10.20 16.78 31.38
CA LEU A 4 -9.26 15.72 31.75
C LEU A 4 -8.53 15.23 30.51
N ASP A 5 -7.22 15.03 30.65
CA ASP A 5 -6.40 14.31 29.68
C ASP A 5 -6.91 12.87 29.46
N PHE A 6 -6.35 12.17 28.47
CA PHE A 6 -6.79 10.82 28.15
C PHE A 6 -6.63 9.89 29.36
N GLN A 7 -5.48 9.90 30.02
CA GLN A 7 -5.18 9.00 31.12
C GLN A 7 -6.15 9.20 32.30
N GLY A 8 -6.32 10.44 32.77
CA GLY A 8 -7.22 10.72 33.89
C GLY A 8 -8.68 10.40 33.59
N TRP A 9 -9.13 10.57 32.34
CA TRP A 9 -10.47 10.11 31.94
C TRP A 9 -10.56 8.58 31.84
N PHE A 10 -9.53 7.94 31.30
CA PHE A 10 -9.49 6.50 31.12
C PHE A 10 -9.51 5.77 32.47
N ASP A 11 -8.75 6.23 33.45
CA ASP A 11 -8.76 5.68 34.82
C ASP A 11 -10.16 5.77 35.44
N MET A 12 -10.87 6.90 35.25
CA MET A 12 -12.26 7.04 35.72
C MET A 12 -13.21 6.05 35.02
N LEU A 13 -13.02 5.82 33.72
CA LEU A 13 -13.81 4.86 32.98
C LEU A 13 -13.59 3.43 33.52
N GLU A 14 -12.34 3.07 33.83
CA GLU A 14 -12.02 1.75 34.41
C GLU A 14 -12.62 1.57 35.81
N VAL A 15 -12.65 2.62 36.64
CA VAL A 15 -13.35 2.61 37.93
C VAL A 15 -14.85 2.40 37.73
N VAL A 16 -15.46 3.06 36.74
CA VAL A 16 -16.88 2.85 36.41
C VAL A 16 -17.13 1.42 35.96
N PHE A 17 -16.31 0.86 35.06
CA PHE A 17 -16.42 -0.53 34.61
C PHE A 17 -16.34 -1.51 35.78
N THR A 18 -15.38 -1.32 36.68
CA THR A 18 -15.19 -2.17 37.87
C THR A 18 -16.41 -2.16 38.78
N ASN A 19 -16.92 -0.97 39.11
CA ASN A 19 -18.07 -0.82 40.00
C ASN A 19 -19.36 -1.38 39.40
N VAL A 20 -19.61 -1.10 38.11
CA VAL A 20 -20.77 -1.63 37.38
C VAL A 20 -20.73 -3.16 37.34
N LEU A 21 -19.57 -3.74 37.06
CA LEU A 21 -19.42 -5.19 37.05
C LEU A 21 -19.65 -5.80 38.44
N GLN A 22 -19.17 -5.15 39.50
CA GLN A 22 -19.41 -5.62 40.87
C GLN A 22 -20.91 -5.61 41.20
N MET A 23 -21.66 -4.60 40.76
CA MET A 23 -23.12 -4.58 40.91
C MET A 23 -23.79 -5.72 40.16
N LEU A 24 -23.42 -5.98 38.89
CA LEU A 24 -23.96 -7.10 38.12
C LEU A 24 -23.65 -8.46 38.76
N LYS A 25 -22.45 -8.63 39.32
CA LYS A 25 -22.08 -9.85 40.07
C LYS A 25 -22.98 -10.06 41.29
N ARG A 26 -23.32 -8.99 42.03
CA ARG A 26 -24.27 -9.05 43.14
C ARG A 26 -25.69 -9.41 42.66
N MET A 27 -26.14 -8.84 41.54
CA MET A 27 -27.42 -9.21 40.94
C MET A 27 -27.46 -10.68 40.51
N LYS A 28 -26.36 -11.24 39.99
CA LYS A 28 -26.26 -12.66 39.66
C LYS A 28 -26.41 -13.57 40.89
N ILE A 29 -25.84 -13.17 42.04
CA ILE A 29 -26.02 -13.90 43.30
C ILE A 29 -27.50 -13.90 43.72
N LEU A 30 -28.16 -12.73 43.65
CA LEU A 30 -29.60 -12.63 43.94
C LEU A 30 -30.44 -13.47 42.98
N HIS A 31 -30.13 -13.44 41.69
CA HIS A 31 -30.76 -14.29 40.68
C HIS A 31 -30.63 -15.78 41.05
N HIS A 32 -29.43 -16.26 41.38
CA HIS A 32 -29.22 -17.64 41.78
C HIS A 32 -29.99 -18.02 43.06
N SER A 33 -29.98 -17.14 44.06
CA SER A 33 -30.79 -17.35 45.28
C SER A 33 -32.29 -17.45 44.97
N PHE A 34 -32.79 -16.63 44.06
CA PHE A 34 -34.19 -16.67 43.63
C PHE A 34 -34.52 -17.98 42.90
N LEU A 35 -33.63 -18.45 42.01
CA LEU A 35 -33.80 -19.73 41.33
C LEU A 35 -33.83 -20.91 42.32
N ASN A 36 -32.98 -20.90 43.34
CA ASN A 36 -32.96 -21.94 44.37
C ASN A 36 -34.28 -21.98 45.14
N VAL A 37 -34.81 -20.81 45.53
CA VAL A 37 -36.13 -20.71 46.21
C VAL A 37 -37.26 -21.23 45.30
N LEU A 38 -37.25 -20.88 44.01
CA LEU A 38 -38.25 -21.40 43.06
C LEU A 38 -38.17 -22.92 42.90
N ALA A 39 -36.96 -23.49 42.86
CA ALA A 39 -36.76 -24.94 42.76
C ALA A 39 -37.31 -25.69 43.98
N ILE A 40 -37.08 -25.14 45.19
CA ILE A 40 -37.65 -25.66 46.44
C ILE A 40 -39.19 -25.57 46.39
N ALA A 41 -39.74 -24.41 46.02
CA ALA A 41 -41.19 -24.17 45.96
C ALA A 41 -41.92 -25.02 44.90
N ALA A 42 -41.23 -25.43 43.83
CA ALA A 42 -41.75 -26.32 42.80
C ALA A 42 -41.56 -27.82 43.13
N GLY A 43 -41.00 -28.15 44.30
CA GLY A 43 -40.72 -29.53 44.72
C GLY A 43 -39.59 -30.22 43.92
N GLN A 44 -38.75 -29.45 43.24
CA GLN A 44 -37.67 -29.96 42.38
C GLN A 44 -36.37 -30.21 43.16
N ASP A 45 -36.23 -29.66 44.36
CA ASP A 45 -35.04 -29.81 45.20
C ASP A 45 -35.29 -30.82 46.34
N ARG A 46 -34.87 -32.08 46.15
CA ARG A 46 -34.91 -33.14 47.19
C ARG A 46 -33.59 -33.25 47.98
N THR A 47 -32.64 -32.35 47.77
CA THR A 47 -31.30 -32.42 48.37
C THR A 47 -30.91 -31.10 49.02
N GLY A 48 -31.57 -30.79 50.14
CA GLY A 48 -31.16 -29.68 50.99
C GLY A 48 -29.84 -29.97 51.71
N SER A 49 -28.78 -29.27 51.32
CA SER A 49 -27.61 -28.98 52.18
C SER A 49 -27.95 -27.87 53.19
N TRP A 50 -29.13 -27.94 53.81
CA TRP A 50 -29.56 -27.09 54.92
C TRP A 50 -30.15 -28.03 55.97
N SER A 51 -29.28 -28.70 56.72
CA SER A 51 -29.67 -29.53 57.85
C SER A 51 -30.08 -28.65 59.02
N VAL A 52 -31.35 -28.28 59.08
CA VAL A 52 -31.99 -27.98 60.35
C VAL A 52 -32.62 -29.29 60.82
N GLN A 53 -31.99 -29.91 61.82
CA GLN A 53 -32.61 -30.98 62.59
C GLN A 53 -33.76 -30.37 63.39
N ASP A 54 -34.97 -30.47 62.89
CA ASP A 54 -36.09 -30.80 63.76
C ASP A 54 -37.21 -31.54 63.01
N SER A 55 -37.81 -32.43 63.76
CA SER A 55 -38.67 -33.53 63.36
C SER A 55 -40.14 -33.14 63.31
N SER A 56 -40.72 -33.03 62.12
CA SER A 56 -42.12 -33.37 61.84
C SER A 56 -42.35 -33.35 60.33
N VAL A 57 -42.81 -34.49 59.79
CA VAL A 57 -43.15 -34.67 58.38
C VAL A 57 -44.35 -33.79 58.03
N GLU A 58 -44.10 -32.60 57.49
CA GLU A 58 -45.08 -31.90 56.68
C GLU A 58 -44.72 -32.12 55.20
N SER A 59 -45.68 -32.66 54.47
CA SER A 59 -45.66 -32.67 53.01
C SER A 59 -45.40 -31.23 52.55
N TYR A 60 -44.23 -30.96 51.96
CA TYR A 60 -44.00 -29.69 51.29
C TYR A 60 -45.03 -29.59 50.17
N ASP A 61 -46.13 -28.88 50.42
CA ASP A 61 -47.12 -28.56 49.41
C ASP A 61 -46.38 -27.89 48.25
N ILE A 62 -46.57 -28.42 47.04
CA ILE A 62 -46.04 -27.81 45.82
C ILE A 62 -46.73 -26.44 45.68
N LEU A 63 -46.03 -25.39 46.09
CA LEU A 63 -46.55 -24.02 46.16
C LEU A 63 -46.74 -23.41 44.77
N ILE A 64 -45.93 -23.84 43.80
CA ILE A 64 -46.00 -23.37 42.41
C ILE A 64 -45.91 -24.52 41.41
N SER A 65 -46.67 -24.45 40.32
CA SER A 65 -46.56 -25.43 39.23
C SER A 65 -45.21 -25.32 38.51
N ALA A 66 -44.76 -26.41 37.91
CA ALA A 66 -43.54 -26.43 37.10
C ALA A 66 -43.56 -25.38 35.96
N ALA A 67 -44.74 -25.11 35.40
CA ALA A 67 -44.92 -24.07 34.37
C ALA A 67 -44.69 -22.66 34.92
N GLN A 68 -45.19 -22.37 36.14
CA GLN A 68 -44.97 -21.09 36.81
C GLN A 68 -43.50 -20.91 37.23
N CYS A 69 -42.86 -21.97 37.73
CA CYS A 69 -41.43 -21.97 38.06
C CYS A 69 -40.57 -21.66 36.82
N GLY A 70 -40.87 -22.28 35.69
CA GLY A 70 -40.21 -22.00 34.41
C GLY A 70 -40.39 -20.55 33.95
N LYS A 71 -41.62 -20.01 34.08
CA LYS A 71 -41.91 -18.60 33.75
C LYS A 71 -41.11 -17.63 34.63
N LEU A 72 -41.15 -17.78 35.95
CA LEU A 72 -40.44 -16.90 36.89
C LEU A 72 -38.92 -17.01 36.76
N THR A 73 -38.40 -18.20 36.44
CA THR A 73 -36.98 -18.41 36.12
C THR A 73 -36.57 -17.60 34.90
N ASN A 74 -37.38 -17.62 33.85
CA ASN A 74 -37.12 -16.85 32.64
C ASN A 74 -37.23 -15.35 32.91
N GLU A 75 -38.24 -14.88 33.64
CA GLU A 75 -38.36 -13.47 34.04
C GLU A 75 -37.14 -13.00 34.84
N SER A 76 -36.64 -13.81 35.77
CA SER A 76 -35.43 -13.49 36.54
C SER A 76 -34.17 -13.42 35.66
N LYS A 77 -34.04 -14.31 34.65
CA LYS A 77 -32.97 -14.24 33.63
C LYS A 77 -33.09 -12.97 32.78
N GLU A 78 -34.32 -12.60 32.39
CA GLU A 78 -34.58 -11.39 31.61
C GLU A 78 -34.19 -10.12 32.37
N ILE A 79 -34.46 -10.06 33.68
CA ILE A 79 -34.04 -8.94 34.55
C ILE A 79 -32.51 -8.84 34.59
N LEU A 80 -31.81 -9.96 34.80
CA LEU A 80 -30.35 -9.96 34.85
C LEU A 80 -29.73 -9.55 33.51
N GLY A 81 -30.27 -10.07 32.39
CA GLY A 81 -29.86 -9.68 31.04
C GLY A 81 -30.10 -8.19 30.76
N GLY A 82 -31.30 -7.68 31.11
CA GLY A 82 -31.67 -6.28 30.96
C GLY A 82 -30.81 -5.33 31.80
N ALA A 83 -30.43 -5.75 33.01
CA ALA A 83 -29.49 -4.99 33.85
C ALA A 83 -28.11 -4.86 33.19
N GLY A 84 -27.60 -5.95 32.61
CA GLY A 84 -26.34 -5.95 31.84
C GLY A 84 -26.38 -5.02 30.63
N GLU A 85 -27.46 -5.06 29.85
CA GLU A 85 -27.65 -4.14 28.71
C GLU A 85 -27.74 -2.68 29.16
N MET A 86 -28.50 -2.39 30.22
CA MET A 86 -28.65 -1.03 30.74
C MET A 86 -27.31 -0.48 31.26
N ALA A 87 -26.54 -1.31 31.97
CA ALA A 87 -25.19 -0.99 32.43
C ALA A 87 -24.28 -0.59 31.27
N GLN A 88 -24.22 -1.40 30.22
CA GLN A 88 -23.45 -1.07 29.02
C GLN A 88 -23.97 0.20 28.32
N ALA A 89 -25.29 0.38 28.24
CA ALA A 89 -25.90 1.59 27.65
C ALA A 89 -25.56 2.87 28.43
N ARG A 90 -25.36 2.80 29.74
CA ARG A 90 -24.86 3.94 30.54
C ARG A 90 -23.39 4.23 30.26
N CYS A 91 -22.56 3.20 30.14
CA CYS A 91 -21.15 3.34 29.75
C CYS A 91 -21.00 3.98 28.36
N VAL A 92 -21.87 3.59 27.42
CA VAL A 92 -21.97 4.22 26.09
C VAL A 92 -22.23 5.72 26.18
N LYS A 93 -23.12 6.16 27.07
CA LYS A 93 -23.37 7.60 27.26
C LYS A 93 -22.11 8.33 27.74
N LEU A 94 -21.33 7.74 28.64
CA LEU A 94 -20.07 8.35 29.13
C LEU A 94 -19.05 8.51 28.00
N ILE A 95 -18.85 7.46 27.21
CA ILE A 95 -17.94 7.50 26.05
C ILE A 95 -18.44 8.51 25.02
N ASN A 96 -19.75 8.55 24.74
CA ASN A 96 -20.32 9.48 23.78
C ASN A 96 -20.20 10.96 24.20
N VAL A 97 -20.22 11.27 25.49
CA VAL A 97 -19.97 12.65 25.97
C VAL A 97 -18.56 13.09 25.58
N ARG A 98 -17.57 12.20 25.71
CA ARG A 98 -16.18 12.49 25.30
C ARG A 98 -16.01 12.49 23.78
N ALA A 99 -16.67 11.56 23.09
CA ALA A 99 -16.67 11.48 21.63
C ALA A 99 -17.23 12.75 20.98
N LYS A 100 -18.40 13.23 21.46
CA LYS A 100 -19.04 14.45 20.94
C LYS A 100 -18.21 15.71 21.15
N ALA A 101 -17.35 15.72 22.15
CA ALA A 101 -16.44 16.82 22.41
C ALA A 101 -15.13 16.72 21.61
N GLY A 102 -15.01 15.76 20.68
CA GLY A 102 -13.86 15.60 19.78
C GLY A 102 -12.61 14.98 20.42
N TYR A 103 -12.61 14.73 21.74
CA TYR A 103 -11.44 14.20 22.44
C TYR A 103 -11.08 12.77 22.02
N LEU A 104 -12.06 11.96 21.58
CA LEU A 104 -11.78 10.61 21.06
C LEU A 104 -11.24 10.65 19.63
N ASP A 105 -11.58 11.70 18.86
CA ASP A 105 -11.05 11.88 17.51
C ASP A 105 -9.56 12.26 17.54
N ALA A 106 -9.05 12.73 18.69
CA ALA A 106 -7.69 13.17 18.92
C ALA A 106 -6.73 12.09 19.48
N LEU A 107 -7.22 10.86 19.74
CA LEU A 107 -6.43 9.82 20.39
C LEU A 107 -5.24 9.35 19.55
N ALA A 108 -4.12 9.08 20.21
CA ALA A 108 -3.03 8.33 19.63
C ALA A 108 -3.44 6.85 19.44
N SER A 109 -2.77 6.15 18.51
CA SER A 109 -3.06 4.73 18.23
C SER A 109 -2.99 3.84 19.48
N THR A 110 -1.99 4.07 20.34
CA THR A 110 -1.80 3.32 21.59
C THR A 110 -2.92 3.56 22.59
N GLU A 111 -3.34 4.81 22.76
CA GLU A 111 -4.45 5.22 23.62
C GLU A 111 -5.76 4.56 23.18
N PHE A 112 -6.02 4.57 21.87
CA PHE A 112 -7.21 3.93 21.31
C PHE A 112 -7.22 2.42 21.56
N VAL A 113 -6.06 1.76 21.45
CA VAL A 113 -5.93 0.31 21.71
C VAL A 113 -6.19 -0.02 23.17
N CYS A 114 -5.66 0.78 24.11
CA CYS A 114 -5.94 0.62 25.53
C CYS A 114 -7.44 0.74 25.82
N LEU A 115 -8.09 1.76 25.24
CA LEU A 115 -9.54 1.95 25.34
C LEU A 115 -10.32 0.75 24.78
N SER A 116 -9.96 0.29 23.59
CA SER A 116 -10.60 -0.84 22.92
C SER A 116 -10.50 -2.13 23.75
N ARG A 117 -9.30 -2.44 24.26
CA ARG A 117 -9.07 -3.63 25.11
C ARG A 117 -9.85 -3.57 26.43
N SER A 118 -9.87 -2.42 27.10
CA SER A 118 -10.57 -2.27 28.38
C SER A 118 -12.08 -2.42 28.20
N VAL A 119 -12.65 -1.82 27.15
CA VAL A 119 -14.06 -2.01 26.79
C VAL A 119 -14.35 -3.47 26.41
N GLU A 120 -13.50 -4.11 25.60
CA GLU A 120 -13.69 -5.51 25.19
C GLU A 120 -13.71 -6.46 26.39
N LYS A 121 -12.78 -6.26 27.32
CA LYS A 121 -12.73 -6.99 28.60
C LYS A 121 -14.02 -6.77 29.39
N PHE A 122 -14.43 -5.51 29.58
CA PHE A 122 -15.63 -5.18 30.33
C PHE A 122 -16.90 -5.79 29.72
N VAL A 123 -17.07 -5.72 28.40
CA VAL A 123 -18.21 -6.33 27.71
C VAL A 123 -18.21 -7.84 27.92
N SER A 124 -17.07 -8.50 27.71
CA SER A 124 -16.96 -9.96 27.87
C SER A 124 -17.28 -10.43 29.30
N GLU A 125 -16.83 -9.67 30.31
CA GLU A 125 -17.15 -9.96 31.71
C GLU A 125 -18.64 -9.71 32.02
N CYS A 126 -19.26 -8.68 31.46
CA CYS A 126 -20.70 -8.46 31.59
C CYS A 126 -21.52 -9.60 30.96
N GLU A 127 -21.13 -10.09 29.78
CA GLU A 127 -21.79 -11.20 29.10
C GLU A 127 -21.68 -12.50 29.91
N ALA A 128 -20.50 -12.78 30.48
CA ALA A 128 -20.29 -13.94 31.35
C ALA A 128 -21.11 -13.87 32.66
N VAL A 129 -21.33 -12.66 33.20
CA VAL A 129 -22.16 -12.48 34.40
C VAL A 129 -23.64 -12.61 34.07
N CYS A 130 -24.11 -11.94 33.00
CA CYS A 130 -25.54 -11.83 32.70
C CYS A 130 -26.10 -12.96 31.84
N GLY A 131 -25.23 -13.76 31.20
CA GLY A 131 -25.64 -14.84 30.30
C GLY A 131 -26.27 -14.35 28.99
N ARG A 132 -26.08 -13.08 28.64
CA ARG A 132 -26.63 -12.44 27.44
C ARG A 132 -25.57 -11.60 26.74
N HIS A 133 -25.45 -11.79 25.43
CA HIS A 133 -24.56 -10.99 24.59
C HIS A 133 -25.11 -9.59 24.36
N SER A 134 -24.24 -8.58 24.40
CA SER A 134 -24.61 -7.19 24.12
C SER A 134 -23.60 -6.51 23.21
N ARG A 135 -24.12 -5.84 22.19
CA ARG A 135 -23.30 -5.18 21.15
C ARG A 135 -23.22 -3.67 21.32
N VAL A 136 -23.99 -3.08 22.23
CA VAL A 136 -24.21 -1.63 22.29
C VAL A 136 -22.90 -0.87 22.46
N LEU A 137 -22.04 -1.35 23.37
CA LEU A 137 -20.76 -0.73 23.66
C LEU A 137 -19.72 -0.99 22.56
N ARG A 138 -19.67 -2.22 22.01
CA ARG A 138 -18.82 -2.58 20.86
C ARG A 138 -19.14 -1.74 19.63
N THR A 139 -20.41 -1.44 19.35
CA THR A 139 -20.84 -0.61 18.21
C THR A 139 -20.28 0.82 18.30
N ILE A 140 -20.19 1.39 19.51
CA ILE A 140 -19.61 2.72 19.69
C ILE A 140 -18.11 2.68 19.43
N LEU A 141 -17.39 1.67 19.93
CA LEU A 141 -15.98 1.49 19.61
C LEU A 141 -15.74 1.36 18.12
N VAL A 142 -16.51 0.52 17.41
CA VAL A 142 -16.40 0.37 15.95
C VAL A 142 -16.59 1.72 15.26
N THR A 143 -17.58 2.50 15.70
CA THR A 143 -17.82 3.85 15.16
C THR A 143 -16.61 4.77 15.35
N GLN A 144 -16.01 4.77 16.54
CA GLN A 144 -14.82 5.61 16.81
C GLN A 144 -13.58 5.09 16.06
N ALA A 145 -13.41 3.77 15.97
CA ALA A 145 -12.32 3.13 15.23
C ALA A 145 -12.38 3.50 13.74
N LYS A 146 -13.58 3.52 13.15
CA LYS A 146 -13.77 3.93 11.75
C LYS A 146 -13.35 5.39 11.52
N LYS A 147 -13.78 6.30 12.40
CA LYS A 147 -13.35 7.71 12.35
C LYS A 147 -11.83 7.86 12.49
N PHE A 148 -11.22 7.11 13.40
CA PHE A 148 -9.77 7.08 13.56
C PHE A 148 -9.09 6.63 12.26
N VAL A 149 -9.54 5.53 11.65
CA VAL A 149 -8.98 5.01 10.39
C VAL A 149 -9.17 6.00 9.24
N GLU A 150 -10.32 6.67 9.16
CA GLU A 150 -10.59 7.72 8.16
C GLU A 150 -9.60 8.88 8.31
N ARG A 151 -9.43 9.41 9.52
CA ARG A 151 -8.47 10.49 9.81
C ARG A 151 -7.04 10.04 9.54
N PHE A 152 -6.65 8.86 10.03
CA PHE A 152 -5.35 8.26 9.77
C PHE A 152 -5.07 8.20 8.26
N HIS A 153 -6.04 7.73 7.47
CA HIS A 153 -5.88 7.66 6.03
C HIS A 153 -5.78 9.03 5.36
N GLU A 154 -6.58 10.00 5.79
CA GLU A 154 -6.55 11.35 5.25
C GLU A 154 -5.20 12.03 5.53
N GLU A 155 -4.64 11.86 6.74
CA GLU A 155 -3.30 12.34 7.08
C GLU A 155 -2.22 11.71 6.19
N LYS A 156 -2.28 10.39 5.94
CA LYS A 156 -1.32 9.71 5.06
C LYS A 156 -1.47 10.15 3.60
N LYS A 157 -2.69 10.32 3.10
CA LYS A 157 -2.96 10.85 1.75
C LYS A 157 -2.40 12.25 1.56
N GLN A 158 -2.70 13.17 2.48
CA GLN A 158 -2.20 14.55 2.41
C GLN A 158 -0.68 14.59 2.45
N LYS A 159 -0.06 13.82 3.36
CA LYS A 159 1.40 13.70 3.42
C LYS A 159 1.98 13.13 2.13
N LEU A 160 1.37 12.07 1.57
CA LEU A 160 1.80 11.45 0.33
C LEU A 160 1.72 12.43 -0.85
N SER A 161 0.63 13.18 -0.98
CA SER A 161 0.49 14.21 -2.01
C SER A 161 1.60 15.25 -1.88
N LEU A 162 1.83 15.77 -0.67
CA LEU A 162 2.84 16.80 -0.43
C LEU A 162 4.25 16.34 -0.80
N ILE A 163 4.64 15.12 -0.41
CA ILE A 163 5.99 14.62 -0.69
C ILE A 163 6.18 14.31 -2.18
N LEU A 164 5.16 13.81 -2.87
CA LEU A 164 5.21 13.55 -4.31
C LEU A 164 5.25 14.85 -5.13
N ASP A 165 4.47 15.85 -4.73
CA ASP A 165 4.43 17.15 -5.42
C ASP A 165 5.75 17.91 -5.28
N ASN A 166 6.58 17.56 -4.30
CA ASN A 166 7.91 18.09 -4.08
C ASN A 166 9.04 17.14 -4.55
N GLU A 167 8.71 15.98 -5.12
CA GLU A 167 9.69 14.98 -5.53
C GLU A 167 10.43 15.40 -6.80
N ARG A 168 11.76 15.39 -6.73
CA ARG A 168 12.66 15.78 -7.83
C ARG A 168 13.24 14.60 -8.58
N TRP A 169 12.91 13.36 -8.17
CA TRP A 169 13.42 12.13 -8.75
C TRP A 169 14.95 12.08 -8.73
N LYS A 170 15.53 12.50 -7.60
CA LYS A 170 16.96 12.37 -7.32
C LYS A 170 17.16 11.19 -6.38
N GLN A 171 18.26 10.45 -6.59
CA GLN A 171 18.69 9.41 -5.67
C GLN A 171 18.84 10.00 -4.26
N ALA A 172 18.16 9.39 -3.30
CA ALA A 172 18.23 9.73 -1.90
C ALA A 172 19.24 8.83 -1.18
N ASP A 173 19.85 9.38 -0.13
CA ASP A 173 20.56 8.57 0.83
C ASP A 173 19.54 7.79 1.68
N VAL A 174 19.87 6.55 2.01
CA VAL A 174 19.04 5.60 2.73
C VAL A 174 19.54 5.52 4.18
N PRO A 175 18.79 6.10 5.14
CA PRO A 175 19.09 5.92 6.55
C PRO A 175 19.02 4.43 6.94
N ALA A 176 19.84 4.06 7.92
CA ALA A 176 19.94 2.67 8.37
C ALA A 176 18.59 2.09 8.84
N GLU A 177 17.70 2.93 9.37
CA GLU A 177 16.40 2.49 9.87
C GLU A 177 15.48 2.03 8.73
N PHE A 178 15.58 2.63 7.54
CA PHE A 178 14.82 2.17 6.37
C PHE A 178 15.38 0.87 5.79
N GLN A 179 16.70 0.67 5.86
CA GLN A 179 17.30 -0.62 5.51
C GLN A 179 16.79 -1.71 6.44
N THR A 180 16.80 -1.47 7.76
CA THR A 180 16.26 -2.43 8.75
C THR A 180 14.78 -2.70 8.54
N LEU A 181 13.97 -1.67 8.24
CA LEU A 181 12.56 -1.85 7.90
C LEU A 181 12.39 -2.80 6.71
N VAL A 182 13.15 -2.60 5.64
CA VAL A 182 13.06 -3.43 4.42
C VAL A 182 13.59 -4.84 4.64
N ASP A 183 14.68 -4.99 5.41
CA ASP A 183 15.20 -6.30 5.81
C ASP A 183 14.14 -7.08 6.60
N SER A 184 13.42 -6.42 7.52
CA SER A 184 12.36 -7.07 8.29
C SER A 184 11.21 -7.58 7.40
N LEU A 185 10.87 -6.86 6.32
CA LEU A 185 9.83 -7.25 5.37
C LEU A 185 10.13 -8.54 4.59
N VAL A 186 11.37 -9.03 4.62
CA VAL A 186 11.73 -10.33 4.05
C VAL A 186 11.16 -11.47 4.90
N ASP A 187 11.21 -11.34 6.22
CA ASP A 187 10.70 -12.34 7.17
C ASP A 187 9.20 -12.18 7.46
N GLY A 188 8.64 -11.00 7.19
CA GLY A 188 7.23 -10.65 7.39
C GLY A 188 7.06 -9.19 7.78
N VAL A 189 5.82 -8.73 8.02
CA VAL A 189 5.66 -7.35 8.53
C VAL A 189 6.05 -7.32 10.02
N PRO A 190 6.92 -6.39 10.45
CA PRO A 190 7.29 -6.25 11.86
C PRO A 190 6.07 -5.92 12.71
N THR A 191 5.90 -6.66 13.81
CA THR A 191 4.68 -6.66 14.64
C THR A 191 4.83 -5.84 15.94
N SER A 192 6.03 -5.33 16.24
CA SER A 192 6.34 -4.65 17.51
C SER A 192 6.56 -3.15 17.33
N GLU A 193 5.83 -2.33 18.09
CA GLU A 193 5.99 -0.86 18.14
C GLU A 193 7.43 -0.42 18.49
N ARG A 194 8.18 -1.25 19.22
CA ARG A 194 9.56 -0.96 19.63
C ARG A 194 10.57 -1.02 18.49
N GLU A 195 10.27 -1.73 17.39
CA GLU A 195 11.16 -1.82 16.22
C GLU A 195 10.97 -0.65 15.24
N ILE A 196 9.81 0.03 15.32
CA ILE A 196 9.44 1.13 14.42
C ILE A 196 9.78 2.50 15.02
N LEU A 197 9.73 2.67 16.35
CA LEU A 197 10.07 3.92 17.03
C LEU A 197 11.54 4.35 16.87
N SER A 198 12.39 3.49 16.29
CA SER A 198 13.73 3.86 15.81
C SER A 198 13.72 4.72 14.53
N LEU A 199 12.64 4.71 13.74
CA LEU A 199 12.52 5.57 12.55
C LEU A 199 12.20 7.00 12.99
N PRO A 200 12.91 8.03 12.49
CA PRO A 200 12.69 9.40 12.91
C PRO A 200 11.33 9.90 12.41
N SER A 201 10.29 9.69 13.22
CA SER A 201 9.13 10.58 13.24
C SER A 201 9.59 11.91 13.81
N ASN A 202 9.26 13.00 13.13
CA ASN A 202 9.73 14.37 13.37
C ASN A 202 9.25 14.96 14.73
N LYS A 203 9.63 14.34 15.85
CA LYS A 203 9.41 14.78 17.22
C LYS A 203 10.77 14.79 17.93
N GLN A 204 11.33 15.99 18.02
CA GLN A 204 12.38 16.45 18.93
C GLN A 204 13.62 15.56 19.07
N ALA A 205 14.71 16.03 18.47
CA ALA A 205 16.05 15.57 18.74
C ALA A 205 16.45 15.88 20.20
N SER A 206 16.33 14.91 21.08
CA SER A 206 17.11 14.89 22.33
C SER A 206 17.38 13.47 22.78
N SER A 207 18.66 13.12 22.75
CA SER A 207 19.32 12.15 23.63
C SER A 207 18.93 10.68 23.46
N LEU A 208 19.72 9.95 22.66
CA LEU A 208 20.28 8.63 23.04
C LEU A 208 21.36 8.22 22.02
N SER A 209 22.59 8.24 22.50
CA SER A 209 23.80 7.76 21.84
C SER A 209 23.73 6.25 21.60
N SER A 210 23.44 5.84 20.37
CA SER A 210 23.90 4.56 19.83
C SER A 210 24.39 4.81 18.40
N SER A 211 25.47 4.16 18.01
CA SER A 211 26.22 4.37 16.77
C SER A 211 25.31 4.38 15.53
N ARG A 212 24.90 5.56 15.05
CA ARG A 212 24.19 5.68 13.78
C ARG A 212 25.16 5.30 12.66
N LYS A 213 24.94 4.13 12.06
CA LYS A 213 25.61 3.77 10.80
C LYS A 213 25.38 4.90 9.80
N PRO A 214 26.40 5.30 9.02
CA PRO A 214 26.24 6.34 8.02
C PRO A 214 25.14 5.92 7.02
N PRO A 215 24.36 6.88 6.49
CA PRO A 215 23.35 6.56 5.50
C PRO A 215 24.01 6.00 4.24
N ALA A 216 23.39 4.98 3.66
CA ALA A 216 23.89 4.31 2.46
C ALA A 216 23.35 4.98 1.19
N SER A 217 24.07 4.89 0.07
CA SER A 217 23.57 5.45 -1.19
C SER A 217 22.50 4.58 -1.87
N HIS A 218 22.29 3.36 -1.41
CA HIS A 218 21.34 2.41 -2.00
C HIS A 218 20.58 1.65 -0.92
N LEU A 219 19.35 1.28 -1.25
CA LEU A 219 18.55 0.32 -0.49
C LEU A 219 18.90 -1.09 -0.99
N VAL A 220 19.08 -2.07 -0.10
CA VAL A 220 19.31 -3.46 -0.48
C VAL A 220 18.04 -4.27 -0.25
N VAL A 221 17.54 -4.97 -1.28
CA VAL A 221 16.37 -5.86 -1.19
C VAL A 221 16.77 -7.20 -1.79
N ASN A 222 16.63 -8.29 -1.02
CA ASN A 222 17.00 -9.65 -1.46
C ASN A 222 18.42 -9.75 -2.05
N GLY A 223 19.37 -8.99 -1.49
CA GLY A 223 20.77 -8.94 -1.95
C GLY A 223 21.05 -8.03 -3.16
N GLU A 224 20.03 -7.46 -3.80
CA GLU A 224 20.18 -6.52 -4.92
C GLU A 224 20.16 -5.07 -4.43
N LYS A 225 20.98 -4.20 -5.04
CA LYS A 225 21.06 -2.76 -4.72
C LYS A 225 20.05 -1.95 -5.56
N PHE A 226 19.29 -1.10 -4.89
CA PHE A 226 18.29 -0.21 -5.47
C PHE A 226 18.69 1.25 -5.22
N ALA A 227 18.93 2.00 -6.30
CA ALA A 227 18.87 3.46 -6.23
C ALA A 227 17.39 3.87 -6.16
N VAL A 228 17.03 4.69 -5.17
CA VAL A 228 15.64 5.05 -4.87
C VAL A 228 15.50 6.54 -4.58
N ALA A 229 14.30 7.08 -4.80
CA ALA A 229 13.94 8.43 -4.38
C ALA A 229 13.48 8.44 -2.91
N GLY A 230 13.61 9.59 -2.23
CA GLY A 230 13.27 9.71 -0.81
C GLY A 230 11.79 9.44 -0.53
N THR A 231 10.91 9.79 -1.47
CA THR A 231 9.47 9.53 -1.37
C THR A 231 9.14 8.04 -1.22
N LEU A 232 9.90 7.13 -1.86
CA LEU A 232 9.68 5.69 -1.71
C LEU A 232 9.83 5.25 -0.25
N LEU A 233 10.89 5.72 0.42
CA LEU A 233 11.18 5.34 1.81
C LEU A 233 10.01 5.72 2.72
N LEU A 234 9.47 6.93 2.52
CA LEU A 234 8.30 7.40 3.26
C LEU A 234 7.05 6.59 2.93
N VAL A 235 6.82 6.23 1.65
CA VAL A 235 5.69 5.39 1.23
C VAL A 235 5.76 4.01 1.87
N LEU A 236 6.92 3.35 1.87
CA LEU A 236 7.09 2.05 2.53
C LEU A 236 6.75 2.13 4.02
N ASN A 237 7.24 3.17 4.70
CA ASN A 237 6.87 3.40 6.10
C ASN A 237 5.35 3.61 6.27
N MET A 238 4.70 4.39 5.39
CA MET A 238 3.25 4.55 5.42
C MET A 238 2.52 3.22 5.28
N ILE A 239 2.94 2.37 4.35
CA ILE A 239 2.33 1.05 4.14
C ILE A 239 2.49 0.17 5.40
N VAL A 240 3.66 0.18 6.03
CA VAL A 240 3.88 -0.54 7.30
C VAL A 240 2.99 0.02 8.43
N GLU A 241 2.75 1.33 8.48
CA GLU A 241 1.82 1.91 9.45
C GLU A 241 0.37 1.43 9.23
N TYR A 242 -0.07 1.16 7.98
CA TYR A 242 -1.37 0.50 7.73
C TYR A 242 -1.38 -0.94 8.25
N CYS A 243 -0.27 -1.66 8.09
CA CYS A 243 -0.16 -3.02 8.59
C CYS A 243 -0.23 -3.04 10.11
N HIS A 244 0.43 -2.12 10.81
CA HIS A 244 0.28 -1.96 12.26
C HIS A 244 -1.16 -1.58 12.64
N CYS A 245 -1.78 -0.68 11.89
CA CYS A 245 -3.16 -0.27 12.15
C CYS A 245 -4.13 -1.47 12.13
N VAL A 246 -3.95 -2.43 11.21
CA VAL A 246 -4.79 -3.64 11.18
C VAL A 246 -4.48 -4.62 12.33
N ASP A 247 -3.24 -4.65 12.83
CA ASP A 247 -2.86 -5.44 14.03
C ASP A 247 -3.58 -4.92 15.27
N LEU A 248 -3.66 -3.59 15.38
CA LEU A 248 -4.34 -2.91 16.47
C LEU A 248 -5.87 -3.02 16.39
N MET A 249 -6.42 -3.07 15.17
CA MET A 249 -7.87 -3.08 14.92
C MET A 249 -8.29 -4.14 13.89
N PRO A 250 -8.16 -5.46 14.18
CA PRO A 250 -8.49 -6.51 13.21
C PRO A 250 -9.96 -6.49 12.77
N MET A 251 -10.85 -6.00 13.64
CA MET A 251 -12.28 -5.80 13.32
C MET A 251 -12.54 -4.86 12.14
N LEU A 252 -11.57 -4.02 11.77
CA LEU A 252 -11.64 -3.10 10.63
C LEU A 252 -10.69 -3.51 9.49
N ALA A 253 -10.21 -4.75 9.46
CA ALA A 253 -9.19 -5.17 8.50
C ALA A 253 -9.57 -4.89 7.04
N ALA A 254 -10.81 -5.16 6.64
CA ALA A 254 -11.29 -4.85 5.29
C ALA A 254 -11.29 -3.35 4.97
N ASP A 255 -11.69 -2.50 5.93
CA ASP A 255 -11.73 -1.05 5.75
C ASP A 255 -10.30 -0.49 5.62
N ILE A 256 -9.40 -0.89 6.53
CA ILE A 256 -7.98 -0.49 6.53
C ILE A 256 -7.28 -0.95 5.25
N MET A 257 -7.50 -2.19 4.82
CA MET A 257 -6.96 -2.74 3.59
C MET A 257 -7.43 -1.95 2.36
N THR A 258 -8.72 -1.60 2.29
CA THR A 258 -9.25 -0.78 1.20
C THR A 258 -8.59 0.60 1.15
N LYS A 259 -8.31 1.20 2.32
CA LYS A 259 -7.57 2.47 2.42
C LYS A 259 -6.10 2.34 2.01
N LEU A 260 -5.45 1.22 2.33
CA LEU A 260 -4.11 0.91 1.82
C LEU A 260 -4.11 0.81 0.29
N PHE A 261 -5.11 0.17 -0.31
CA PHE A 261 -5.25 0.11 -1.77
C PHE A 261 -5.40 1.50 -2.40
N GLU A 262 -6.19 2.37 -1.80
CA GLU A 262 -6.31 3.77 -2.25
C GLU A 262 -4.96 4.51 -2.20
N LEU A 263 -4.17 4.33 -1.13
CA LEU A 263 -2.85 4.94 -0.99
C LEU A 263 -1.87 4.43 -2.07
N MET A 264 -1.80 3.11 -2.27
CA MET A 264 -0.92 2.50 -3.28
C MET A 264 -1.32 2.92 -4.70
N LYS A 265 -2.62 3.00 -4.99
CA LYS A 265 -3.12 3.50 -6.29
C LYS A 265 -2.77 4.98 -6.49
N MET A 266 -2.88 5.79 -5.44
CA MET A 266 -2.49 7.20 -5.46
C MET A 266 -1.00 7.36 -5.76
N PHE A 267 -0.12 6.62 -5.08
CA PHE A 267 1.33 6.65 -5.35
C PHE A 267 1.64 6.30 -6.81
N ASN A 268 1.04 5.22 -7.34
CA ASN A 268 1.26 4.80 -8.73
C ASN A 268 0.77 5.85 -9.74
N SER A 269 -0.48 6.29 -9.59
CA SER A 269 -1.11 7.25 -10.49
C SER A 269 -0.38 8.59 -10.49
N ARG A 270 -0.02 9.10 -9.31
CA ARG A 270 0.71 10.37 -9.20
C ARG A 270 2.13 10.26 -9.74
N THR A 271 2.82 9.14 -9.51
CA THR A 271 4.14 8.88 -10.13
C THR A 271 4.04 8.90 -11.65
N CYS A 272 3.01 8.27 -12.23
CA CYS A 272 2.76 8.29 -13.67
C CYS A 272 2.55 9.73 -14.19
N GLN A 273 1.71 10.52 -13.54
CA GLN A 273 1.48 11.92 -13.91
C GLN A 273 2.75 12.78 -13.83
N LEU A 274 3.55 12.60 -12.78
CA LEU A 274 4.77 13.38 -12.57
C LEU A 274 5.85 13.05 -13.62
N VAL A 275 5.98 11.78 -13.97
CA VAL A 275 7.10 11.27 -14.77
C VAL A 275 6.72 11.11 -16.25
N LEU A 276 5.61 10.43 -16.56
CA LEU A 276 5.13 10.24 -17.94
C LEU A 276 4.27 11.41 -18.42
N GLY A 277 3.42 11.96 -17.54
CA GLY A 277 2.60 13.14 -17.81
C GLY A 277 3.35 14.47 -17.72
N ALA A 278 4.66 14.43 -17.45
CA ALA A 278 5.54 15.60 -17.28
C ALA A 278 5.09 16.61 -16.20
N GLY A 279 4.25 16.19 -15.24
CA GLY A 279 3.76 17.05 -14.15
C GLY A 279 4.86 17.59 -13.25
N ALA A 280 5.99 16.86 -13.11
CA ALA A 280 7.13 17.32 -12.32
C ALA A 280 7.81 18.56 -12.93
N LEU A 281 7.68 18.81 -14.24
CA LEU A 281 8.21 20.03 -14.85
C LEU A 281 7.54 21.28 -14.26
N GLN A 282 6.23 21.21 -14.01
CA GLN A 282 5.43 22.32 -13.51
C GLN A 282 5.54 22.48 -11.98
N LEU A 283 5.52 21.37 -11.24
CA LEU A 283 5.43 21.40 -9.77
C LEU A 283 6.77 21.69 -9.09
N VAL A 284 7.85 21.05 -9.55
CA VAL A 284 9.19 21.21 -8.94
C VAL A 284 10.18 21.99 -9.81
N GLY A 285 9.73 22.51 -10.96
CA GLY A 285 10.52 23.35 -11.84
C GLY A 285 11.65 22.61 -12.57
N LEU A 286 11.51 21.30 -12.80
CA LEU A 286 12.45 20.56 -13.65
C LEU A 286 12.36 21.09 -15.09
N LYS A 287 13.51 21.27 -15.76
CA LYS A 287 13.55 21.69 -17.16
C LYS A 287 13.14 20.58 -18.13
N THR A 288 13.46 19.33 -17.79
CA THR A 288 13.16 18.15 -18.61
C THR A 288 13.09 16.89 -17.75
N ILE A 289 12.30 15.91 -18.20
CA ILE A 289 12.28 14.56 -17.64
C ILE A 289 13.36 13.74 -18.33
N THR A 290 14.42 13.41 -17.60
CA THR A 290 15.57 12.65 -18.13
C THR A 290 15.36 11.14 -17.98
N ALA A 291 16.15 10.35 -18.71
CA ALA A 291 16.20 8.90 -18.54
C ALA A 291 16.53 8.47 -17.10
N LYS A 292 17.32 9.27 -16.35
CA LYS A 292 17.60 8.99 -14.93
C LYS A 292 16.35 9.16 -14.05
N HIS A 293 15.53 10.18 -14.30
CA HIS A 293 14.27 10.37 -13.57
C HIS A 293 13.32 9.19 -13.83
N LEU A 294 13.17 8.80 -15.10
CA LEU A 294 12.38 7.64 -15.52
C LEU A 294 12.88 6.36 -14.84
N ALA A 295 14.20 6.13 -14.85
CA ALA A 295 14.79 4.94 -14.27
C ALA A 295 14.59 4.86 -12.75
N LEU A 296 14.79 5.97 -12.05
CA LEU A 296 14.60 6.04 -10.61
C LEU A 296 13.14 5.78 -10.22
N ALA A 297 12.19 6.34 -10.98
CA ALA A 297 10.76 6.08 -10.78
C ALA A 297 10.43 4.59 -10.95
N SER A 298 10.94 3.96 -12.02
CA SER A 298 10.75 2.52 -12.24
C SER A 298 11.32 1.66 -11.10
N ARG A 299 12.50 2.03 -10.56
CA ARG A 299 13.07 1.33 -9.39
C ARG A 299 12.24 1.50 -8.12
N CYS A 300 11.66 2.68 -7.91
CA CYS A 300 10.77 2.89 -6.77
C CYS A 300 9.51 2.03 -6.86
N LEU A 301 8.89 1.96 -8.05
CA LEU A 301 7.75 1.08 -8.29
C LEU A 301 8.12 -0.40 -8.08
N GLU A 302 9.30 -0.82 -8.55
CA GLU A 302 9.79 -2.19 -8.39
C GLU A 302 9.93 -2.60 -6.93
N VAL A 303 10.54 -1.77 -6.08
CA VAL A 303 10.65 -2.07 -4.65
C VAL A 303 9.27 -2.30 -4.02
N VAL A 304 8.26 -1.48 -4.36
CA VAL A 304 6.90 -1.72 -3.86
C VAL A 304 6.38 -3.08 -4.34
N THR A 305 6.56 -3.42 -5.63
CA THR A 305 6.09 -4.71 -6.17
C THR A 305 6.69 -5.93 -5.45
N LEU A 306 7.95 -5.84 -5.01
CA LEU A 306 8.62 -6.93 -4.29
C LEU A 306 7.97 -7.24 -2.94
N HIS A 307 7.37 -6.25 -2.28
CA HIS A 307 6.76 -6.40 -0.96
C HIS A 307 5.24 -6.59 -0.98
N ILE A 308 4.58 -6.51 -2.16
CA ILE A 308 3.12 -6.69 -2.26
C ILE A 308 2.66 -8.03 -1.69
N ALA A 309 3.39 -9.11 -1.96
CA ALA A 309 3.06 -10.43 -1.44
C ALA A 309 3.14 -10.47 0.10
N THR A 310 4.17 -9.87 0.69
CA THR A 310 4.31 -9.73 2.15
C THR A 310 3.12 -9.01 2.77
N PHE A 311 2.70 -7.88 2.19
CA PHE A 311 1.54 -7.13 2.68
C PHE A 311 0.23 -7.91 2.50
N LYS A 312 0.06 -8.61 1.38
CA LYS A 312 -1.11 -9.46 1.12
C LYS A 312 -1.25 -10.54 2.20
N SER A 313 -0.18 -11.29 2.47
CA SER A 313 -0.18 -12.33 3.51
C SER A 313 -0.46 -11.76 4.91
N HIS A 314 0.06 -10.57 5.22
CA HIS A 314 -0.20 -9.92 6.51
C HIS A 314 -1.69 -9.61 6.74
N PHE A 315 -2.36 -9.08 5.72
CA PHE A 315 -3.80 -8.80 5.77
C PHE A 315 -4.66 -10.06 5.71
N GLU A 316 -4.24 -11.09 4.96
CA GLU A 316 -4.93 -12.38 4.88
C GLU A 316 -5.10 -13.02 6.27
N LEU A 317 -4.05 -13.02 7.10
CA LEU A 317 -4.07 -13.55 8.47
C LEU A 317 -5.07 -12.82 9.40
N ARG A 318 -5.52 -11.62 9.03
CA ARG A 318 -6.42 -10.77 9.83
C ARG A 318 -7.80 -10.62 9.21
N LEU A 319 -8.01 -11.20 8.03
CA LEU A 319 -9.28 -11.17 7.34
C LEU A 319 -10.11 -12.42 7.66
N PRO A 320 -11.44 -12.31 7.81
CA PRO A 320 -12.31 -13.48 7.78
C PRO A 320 -12.28 -14.16 6.40
N PRO A 321 -12.32 -15.50 6.31
CA PRO A 321 -12.29 -16.23 5.03
C PRO A 321 -13.34 -15.78 4.01
N LYS A 322 -14.51 -15.34 4.49
CA LYS A 322 -15.60 -14.81 3.64
C LYS A 322 -15.22 -13.56 2.84
N GLN A 323 -14.14 -12.87 3.24
CA GLN A 323 -13.68 -11.61 2.63
C GLN A 323 -12.42 -11.78 1.77
N TYR A 324 -11.89 -13.00 1.62
CA TYR A 324 -10.65 -13.26 0.87
C TYR A 324 -10.71 -12.80 -0.60
N VAL A 325 -11.91 -12.65 -1.18
CA VAL A 325 -12.09 -12.05 -2.50
C VAL A 325 -11.44 -10.66 -2.63
N LEU A 326 -11.36 -9.90 -1.53
CA LEU A 326 -10.74 -8.57 -1.50
C LEU A 326 -9.22 -8.63 -1.69
N LEU A 327 -8.57 -9.74 -1.35
CA LEU A 327 -7.12 -9.92 -1.51
C LEU A 327 -6.68 -9.89 -2.98
N GLY A 328 -7.60 -10.18 -3.92
CA GLY A 328 -7.33 -10.07 -5.35
C GLY A 328 -6.98 -8.64 -5.81
N GLN A 329 -7.35 -7.61 -5.03
CA GLN A 329 -6.94 -6.23 -5.33
C GLN A 329 -5.43 -6.01 -5.18
N PHE A 330 -4.73 -6.77 -4.33
CA PHE A 330 -3.26 -6.73 -4.28
C PHE A 330 -2.66 -7.20 -5.61
N ASP A 331 -3.22 -8.25 -6.21
CA ASP A 331 -2.76 -8.78 -7.50
C ASP A 331 -3.02 -7.78 -8.64
N GLN A 332 -4.17 -7.08 -8.61
CA GLN A 332 -4.45 -6.01 -9.55
C GLN A 332 -3.47 -4.84 -9.39
N ILE A 333 -3.18 -4.41 -8.14
CA ILE A 333 -2.20 -3.36 -7.87
C ILE A 333 -0.81 -3.76 -8.37
N LEU A 334 -0.38 -5.01 -8.12
CA LEU A 334 0.88 -5.55 -8.63
C LEU A 334 0.94 -5.48 -10.17
N LYS A 335 -0.14 -5.86 -10.84
CA LYS A 335 -0.25 -5.77 -12.30
C LYS A 335 -0.16 -4.32 -12.78
N ASP A 336 -0.87 -3.38 -12.13
CA ASP A 336 -0.88 -1.97 -12.50
C ASP A 336 0.51 -1.32 -12.35
N TYR A 337 1.26 -1.68 -11.29
CA TYR A 337 2.64 -1.21 -11.11
C TYR A 337 3.58 -1.76 -12.18
N ASN A 338 3.47 -3.06 -12.50
CA ASN A 338 4.28 -3.67 -13.56
C ASN A 338 3.98 -3.10 -14.94
N ASN A 339 2.70 -2.84 -15.25
CA ASN A 339 2.30 -2.18 -16.49
C ASN A 339 2.90 -0.78 -16.58
N HIS A 340 2.81 0.01 -15.51
CA HIS A 340 3.40 1.35 -15.48
C HIS A 340 4.93 1.31 -15.65
N ARG A 341 5.64 0.33 -15.07
CA ARG A 341 7.07 0.13 -15.33
C ARG A 341 7.37 -0.14 -16.81
N GLN A 342 6.54 -0.93 -17.49
CA GLN A 342 6.69 -1.18 -18.93
C GLN A 342 6.42 0.07 -19.77
N GLU A 343 5.44 0.89 -19.39
CA GLU A 343 5.20 2.19 -20.01
C GLU A 343 6.41 3.13 -19.86
N ILE A 344 7.08 3.11 -18.69
CA ILE A 344 8.31 3.86 -18.46
C ILE A 344 9.44 3.40 -19.40
N PHE A 345 9.66 2.08 -19.53
CA PHE A 345 10.66 1.55 -20.47
C PHE A 345 10.33 1.93 -21.92
N SER A 346 9.05 1.83 -22.30
CA SER A 346 8.57 2.24 -23.62
C SER A 346 8.84 3.73 -23.87
N LYS A 347 8.58 4.59 -22.87
CA LYS A 347 8.85 6.04 -22.98
C LYS A 347 10.34 6.35 -23.15
N MET A 348 11.24 5.60 -22.51
CA MET A 348 12.68 5.75 -22.74
C MET A 348 13.04 5.48 -24.21
N ALA A 349 12.48 4.42 -24.81
CA ALA A 349 12.69 4.10 -26.21
C ALA A 349 12.10 5.17 -27.14
N THR A 350 10.90 5.67 -26.85
CA THR A 350 10.27 6.77 -27.61
C THR A 350 11.10 8.05 -27.58
N LEU A 351 11.65 8.43 -26.43
CA LEU A 351 12.53 9.60 -26.33
C LEU A 351 13.80 9.45 -27.19
N MET A 352 14.32 8.22 -27.32
CA MET A 352 15.43 7.95 -28.24
C MET A 352 14.99 7.95 -29.69
N GLU A 353 13.79 7.47 -30.01
CA GLU A 353 13.21 7.55 -31.36
C GLU A 353 13.13 8.99 -31.84
N GLU A 354 12.57 9.88 -31.02
CA GLU A 354 12.48 11.33 -31.27
C GLU A 354 13.89 11.92 -31.52
N LEU A 355 14.87 11.55 -30.70
CA LEU A 355 16.26 11.97 -30.89
C LEU A 355 16.84 11.47 -32.21
N PHE A 356 16.59 10.22 -32.58
CA PHE A 356 17.07 9.65 -33.84
C PHE A 356 16.44 10.32 -35.04
N ASP A 357 15.13 10.59 -35.01
CA ASP A 357 14.42 11.33 -36.05
C ASP A 357 15.08 12.71 -36.24
N ASP A 358 15.25 13.48 -35.17
CA ASP A 358 15.87 14.81 -35.22
C ASP A 358 17.26 14.80 -35.85
N HIS A 359 18.10 13.85 -35.45
CA HIS A 359 19.45 13.71 -35.97
C HIS A 359 19.45 13.28 -37.44
N LEU A 360 18.65 12.26 -37.79
CA LEU A 360 18.59 11.67 -39.12
C LEU A 360 17.86 12.55 -40.14
N LEU A 361 17.07 13.54 -39.71
CA LEU A 361 16.54 14.59 -40.59
C LEU A 361 17.68 15.29 -41.36
N THR A 362 18.79 15.59 -40.69
CA THR A 362 19.97 16.26 -41.27
C THR A 362 21.02 15.29 -41.85
N TRP A 363 20.81 13.98 -41.73
CA TRP A 363 21.77 13.00 -42.24
C TRP A 363 21.76 12.92 -43.76
N GLU A 364 22.96 12.97 -44.33
CA GLU A 364 23.22 12.87 -45.76
C GLU A 364 24.26 11.79 -46.01
N VAL A 365 24.10 11.03 -47.09
CA VAL A 365 25.02 9.96 -47.48
C VAL A 365 26.16 10.55 -48.32
N ARG A 366 27.08 11.23 -47.64
CA ARG A 366 28.29 11.81 -48.25
C ARG A 366 29.48 11.81 -47.29
N PRO A 367 30.73 11.85 -47.80
CA PRO A 367 31.92 11.99 -46.96
C PRO A 367 31.92 13.31 -46.15
N PRO A 368 32.62 13.36 -45.00
CA PRO A 368 33.45 12.31 -44.41
C PRO A 368 32.66 11.25 -43.62
N MET A 369 33.16 10.01 -43.60
CA MET A 369 32.62 8.90 -42.78
C MET A 369 33.56 8.58 -41.60
N PRO A 370 33.04 8.25 -40.40
CA PRO A 370 31.62 8.24 -40.06
C PRO A 370 31.03 9.66 -40.10
N SER A 371 29.74 9.77 -40.40
CA SER A 371 29.07 11.07 -40.44
C SER A 371 29.03 11.69 -39.04
N GLN A 372 28.97 13.03 -38.96
CA GLN A 372 28.84 13.71 -37.67
C GLN A 372 27.54 13.31 -36.97
N VAL A 373 26.48 13.07 -37.74
CA VAL A 373 25.19 12.61 -37.24
C VAL A 373 25.35 11.25 -36.57
N MET A 374 26.01 10.28 -37.22
CA MET A 374 26.21 8.95 -36.64
C MET A 374 27.05 9.00 -35.37
N ARG A 375 28.13 9.81 -35.35
CA ARG A 375 28.91 10.06 -34.12
C ARG A 375 28.05 10.60 -32.98
N ASN A 376 27.15 11.54 -33.27
CA ASN A 376 26.25 12.10 -32.27
C ASN A 376 25.26 11.05 -31.75
N ILE A 377 24.67 10.23 -32.62
CA ILE A 377 23.74 9.16 -32.23
C ILE A 377 24.43 8.15 -31.31
N VAL A 378 25.60 7.63 -31.70
CA VAL A 378 26.38 6.69 -30.88
C VAL A 378 26.69 7.30 -29.52
N LYS A 379 27.09 8.59 -29.48
CA LYS A 379 27.35 9.32 -28.23
C LYS A 379 26.11 9.41 -27.33
N GLN A 380 24.93 9.66 -27.89
CA GLN A 380 23.69 9.76 -27.10
C GLN A 380 23.22 8.40 -26.58
N ILE A 381 23.32 7.34 -27.38
CA ILE A 381 23.04 5.96 -26.92
C ILE A 381 23.99 5.57 -25.79
N THR A 382 25.28 5.87 -25.92
CA THR A 382 26.29 5.59 -24.88
C THR A 382 25.95 6.33 -23.58
N LYS A 383 25.61 7.62 -23.66
CA LYS A 383 25.18 8.40 -22.50
C LYS A 383 23.92 7.86 -21.84
N LEU A 384 22.93 7.42 -22.63
CA LEU A 384 21.74 6.76 -22.10
C LEU A 384 22.13 5.49 -21.36
N HIS A 385 22.96 4.64 -21.97
CA HIS A 385 23.41 3.38 -21.40
C HIS A 385 24.12 3.57 -20.06
N GLU A 386 25.08 4.49 -19.98
CA GLU A 386 25.77 4.85 -18.73
C GLU A 386 24.78 5.37 -17.68
N ALA A 387 23.83 6.21 -18.08
CA ALA A 387 22.82 6.76 -17.17
C ALA A 387 21.89 5.69 -16.60
N LEU A 388 21.51 4.69 -17.41
CA LEU A 388 20.66 3.58 -16.99
C LEU A 388 21.43 2.57 -16.14
N LEU A 389 22.66 2.19 -16.50
CA LEU A 389 23.48 1.27 -15.71
C LEU A 389 23.81 1.79 -14.31
N ALA A 390 23.81 3.11 -14.11
CA ALA A 390 23.99 3.70 -12.79
C ALA A 390 22.81 3.43 -11.83
N ILE A 391 21.64 3.02 -12.35
CA ILE A 391 20.39 2.88 -11.59
C ILE A 391 19.81 1.45 -11.70
N PHE A 392 19.89 0.85 -12.89
CA PHE A 392 19.30 -0.43 -13.24
C PHE A 392 20.31 -1.59 -13.20
N PRO A 393 19.84 -2.81 -12.87
CA PRO A 393 20.56 -4.03 -13.18
C PRO A 393 20.78 -4.18 -14.70
N ALA A 394 21.83 -4.90 -15.05
CA ALA A 394 22.24 -5.10 -16.44
C ALA A 394 21.13 -5.74 -17.31
N THR A 395 20.31 -6.62 -16.71
CA THR A 395 19.16 -7.27 -17.34
C THR A 395 18.08 -6.27 -17.76
N GLN A 396 17.78 -5.26 -16.93
CA GLN A 396 16.78 -4.23 -17.27
C GLN A 396 17.32 -3.26 -18.33
N VAL A 397 18.61 -2.92 -18.27
CA VAL A 397 19.26 -2.11 -19.31
C VAL A 397 19.18 -2.80 -20.67
N GLU A 398 19.39 -4.12 -20.71
CA GLU A 398 19.28 -4.90 -21.94
C GLU A 398 17.88 -4.85 -22.56
N ILE A 399 16.82 -4.89 -21.75
CA ILE A 399 15.43 -4.73 -22.22
C ILE A 399 15.25 -3.38 -22.92
N VAL A 400 15.67 -2.28 -22.28
CA VAL A 400 15.54 -0.93 -22.86
C VAL A 400 16.39 -0.80 -24.12
N MET A 401 17.62 -1.30 -24.11
CA MET A 401 18.54 -1.23 -25.25
C MET A 401 18.04 -2.02 -26.46
N LYS A 402 17.31 -3.12 -26.24
CA LYS A 402 16.65 -3.87 -27.32
C LYS A 402 15.64 -2.98 -28.07
N ASP A 403 14.82 -2.24 -27.35
CA ASP A 403 13.82 -1.35 -27.95
C ASP A 403 14.47 -0.13 -28.61
N VAL A 404 15.54 0.41 -28.02
CA VAL A 404 16.34 1.50 -28.62
C VAL A 404 16.98 1.06 -29.95
N LYS A 405 17.57 -0.15 -30.02
CA LYS A 405 18.11 -0.71 -31.29
C LYS A 405 17.03 -0.81 -32.35
N LYS A 406 15.86 -1.36 -31.98
CA LYS A 406 14.72 -1.52 -32.89
C LYS A 406 14.24 -0.16 -33.42
N SER A 407 14.14 0.83 -32.53
CA SER A 407 13.75 2.19 -32.89
C SER A 407 14.74 2.83 -33.87
N PHE A 408 16.05 2.79 -33.56
CA PHE A 408 17.10 3.30 -34.45
C PHE A 408 17.04 2.66 -35.83
N LYS A 409 16.91 1.32 -35.90
CA LYS A 409 16.78 0.60 -37.17
C LYS A 409 15.60 1.09 -37.99
N ASN A 410 14.43 1.25 -37.36
CA ASN A 410 13.22 1.69 -38.05
C ASN A 410 13.36 3.10 -38.60
N VAL A 411 13.90 4.04 -37.81
CA VAL A 411 14.10 5.43 -38.25
C VAL A 411 15.12 5.49 -39.39
N LEU A 412 16.25 4.78 -39.25
CA LEU A 412 17.28 4.76 -40.29
C LEU A 412 16.76 4.13 -41.59
N ALA A 413 15.99 3.04 -41.52
CA ALA A 413 15.39 2.41 -42.70
C ALA A 413 14.42 3.37 -43.42
N LYS A 414 13.59 4.13 -42.69
CA LYS A 414 12.74 5.19 -43.25
C LYS A 414 13.56 6.25 -43.97
N LYS A 415 14.68 6.69 -43.38
CA LYS A 415 15.57 7.71 -43.98
C LYS A 415 16.30 7.19 -45.22
N ILE A 416 16.79 5.95 -45.20
CA ILE A 416 17.39 5.28 -46.37
C ILE A 416 16.37 5.18 -47.51
N ALA A 417 15.13 4.79 -47.19
CA ALA A 417 14.04 4.70 -48.16
C ALA A 417 13.73 6.07 -48.80
N SER A 418 13.65 7.14 -48.00
CA SER A 418 13.35 8.50 -48.49
C SER A 418 14.47 9.10 -49.34
N LEU A 419 15.73 8.83 -49.01
CA LEU A 419 16.89 9.21 -49.82
C LEU A 419 17.07 8.35 -51.08
N LYS A 420 16.23 7.31 -51.27
CA LYS A 420 16.26 6.38 -52.41
C LYS A 420 17.62 5.67 -52.60
N VAL A 421 18.37 5.49 -51.52
CA VAL A 421 19.64 4.74 -51.56
C VAL A 421 19.34 3.26 -51.79
N LYS A 422 20.09 2.63 -52.69
CA LYS A 422 19.91 1.23 -53.09
C LYS A 422 20.94 0.35 -52.41
N ASN A 423 20.57 -0.91 -52.20
CA ASN A 423 21.50 -1.97 -51.82
C ASN A 423 22.13 -2.57 -53.09
N ASP A 424 22.99 -1.80 -53.74
CA ASP A 424 23.58 -2.11 -55.05
C ASP A 424 25.11 -2.20 -55.02
N PHE A 425 25.71 -2.26 -53.83
CA PHE A 425 27.16 -2.18 -53.62
C PHE A 425 27.82 -0.92 -54.21
N GLY A 426 27.04 0.10 -54.57
CA GLY A 426 27.53 1.38 -55.08
C GLY A 426 28.15 2.28 -54.02
N PRO A 427 28.63 3.49 -54.41
CA PRO A 427 29.31 4.40 -53.49
C PRO A 427 28.44 4.81 -52.30
N GLN A 428 27.17 5.14 -52.53
CA GLN A 428 26.25 5.51 -51.44
C GLN A 428 25.97 4.35 -50.49
N HIS A 429 25.83 3.12 -51.01
CA HIS A 429 25.72 1.92 -50.19
C HIS A 429 26.96 1.75 -49.28
N GLY A 430 28.17 1.89 -49.85
CA GLY A 430 29.42 1.78 -49.10
C GLY A 430 29.57 2.85 -48.00
N LEU A 431 29.08 4.07 -48.24
CA LEU A 431 29.02 5.12 -47.22
C LEU A 431 28.07 4.73 -46.08
N VAL A 432 26.83 4.31 -46.38
CA VAL A 432 25.88 3.85 -45.34
C VAL A 432 26.48 2.69 -44.53
N GLN A 433 27.12 1.73 -45.19
CA GLN A 433 27.76 0.60 -44.53
C GLN A 433 28.91 1.04 -43.60
N SER A 434 29.65 2.09 -43.98
CA SER A 434 30.72 2.66 -43.13
C SER A 434 30.15 3.25 -41.83
N ASP A 435 29.01 3.95 -41.91
CA ASP A 435 28.30 4.47 -40.73
C ASP A 435 27.73 3.35 -39.85
N LEU A 436 27.14 2.32 -40.47
CA LEU A 436 26.62 1.14 -39.76
C LEU A 436 27.74 0.36 -39.06
N ALA A 437 28.88 0.17 -39.72
CA ALA A 437 30.05 -0.47 -39.14
C ALA A 437 30.60 0.33 -37.95
N TYR A 438 30.67 1.66 -38.07
CA TYR A 438 31.02 2.53 -36.95
C TYR A 438 30.04 2.41 -35.79
N PHE A 439 28.72 2.43 -36.06
CA PHE A 439 27.67 2.26 -35.06
C PHE A 439 27.81 0.93 -34.30
N ALA A 440 27.91 -0.19 -35.03
CA ALA A 440 28.03 -1.51 -34.44
C ALA A 440 29.33 -1.67 -33.63
N MET A 441 30.47 -1.21 -34.18
CA MET A 441 31.77 -1.36 -33.52
C MET A 441 31.85 -0.63 -32.18
N ASN A 442 31.24 0.56 -32.06
CA ASN A 442 31.27 1.33 -30.82
C ASN A 442 30.26 0.81 -29.79
N LEU A 443 29.12 0.29 -30.23
CA LEU A 443 28.05 -0.11 -29.30
C LEU A 443 28.12 -1.58 -28.88
N LYS A 444 28.78 -2.48 -29.64
CA LYS A 444 28.86 -3.92 -29.32
C LYS A 444 29.47 -4.26 -27.96
N SER A 445 30.28 -3.35 -27.41
CA SER A 445 30.91 -3.52 -26.09
C SER A 445 29.95 -3.25 -24.93
N LEU A 446 28.85 -2.53 -25.19
CA LEU A 446 27.86 -2.17 -24.18
C LEU A 446 26.98 -3.38 -23.82
N HIS A 447 26.64 -3.50 -22.53
CA HIS A 447 25.73 -4.54 -22.07
C HIS A 447 24.36 -4.44 -22.79
N GLY A 448 23.86 -5.55 -23.33
CA GLY A 448 22.62 -5.60 -24.13
C GLY A 448 22.74 -5.17 -25.59
N MET A 449 23.96 -4.88 -26.08
CA MET A 449 24.23 -4.40 -27.44
C MET A 449 25.15 -5.33 -28.25
N LYS A 450 25.49 -6.53 -27.76
CA LYS A 450 26.44 -7.44 -28.41
C LYS A 450 26.01 -7.88 -29.82
N ASP A 451 24.72 -8.09 -30.00
CA ASP A 451 24.00 -8.49 -31.22
C ASP A 451 23.61 -7.31 -32.11
N VAL A 452 24.18 -6.11 -31.89
CA VAL A 452 23.78 -4.90 -32.63
C VAL A 452 23.95 -5.06 -34.14
N GLU A 453 25.01 -5.74 -34.58
CA GLU A 453 25.29 -5.99 -35.99
C GLU A 453 24.21 -6.89 -36.61
N ASP A 454 23.90 -8.02 -35.97
CA ASP A 454 22.84 -8.94 -36.38
C ASP A 454 21.48 -8.24 -36.41
N SER A 455 21.20 -7.38 -35.42
CA SER A 455 19.94 -6.67 -35.30
C SER A 455 19.67 -5.71 -36.47
N LEU A 456 20.73 -5.24 -37.14
CA LEU A 456 20.70 -4.32 -38.29
C LEU A 456 20.82 -5.04 -39.64
N GLY A 457 21.06 -6.36 -39.67
CA GLY A 457 21.33 -7.11 -40.90
C GLY A 457 20.18 -7.09 -41.93
N ASP A 458 18.94 -6.88 -41.48
CA ASP A 458 17.75 -6.78 -42.32
C ASP A 458 17.35 -5.35 -42.71
N ILE A 459 18.19 -4.34 -42.39
CA ILE A 459 17.84 -2.92 -42.60
C ILE A 459 17.50 -2.58 -44.04
N TRP A 460 18.21 -3.15 -45.01
CA TRP A 460 17.96 -2.92 -46.43
C TRP A 460 16.65 -3.57 -46.90
N LYS A 461 16.28 -4.72 -46.32
CA LYS A 461 14.98 -5.36 -46.57
C LYS A 461 13.86 -4.45 -46.08
N LEU A 462 13.96 -3.96 -44.85
CA LEU A 462 13.00 -3.03 -44.26
C LEU A 462 12.89 -1.72 -45.07
N ALA A 463 14.01 -1.12 -45.49
CA ALA A 463 14.00 0.09 -46.30
C ALA A 463 13.33 -0.12 -47.68
N ASN A 464 13.51 -1.30 -48.28
CA ASN A 464 12.84 -1.64 -49.54
C ASN A 464 11.33 -1.86 -49.35
N GLU A 465 10.90 -2.50 -48.27
CA GLU A 465 9.48 -2.67 -47.92
C GLU A 465 8.79 -1.31 -47.70
N LEU A 466 9.45 -0.37 -47.01
CA LEU A 466 8.94 0.99 -46.80
C LEU A 466 8.82 1.80 -48.10
N ARG A 467 9.64 1.49 -49.10
CA ARG A 467 9.58 2.13 -50.42
C ARG A 467 8.38 1.64 -51.24
N THR A 468 7.98 0.38 -51.07
CA THR A 468 6.88 -0.25 -51.83
C THR A 468 5.51 -0.03 -51.16
N SER A 469 5.47 0.23 -49.84
CA SER A 469 4.25 0.63 -49.14
C SER A 469 3.82 2.06 -49.52
N LYS A 470 2.79 2.21 -50.37
CA LYS A 470 2.15 3.52 -50.63
C LYS A 470 1.47 4.06 -49.35
N PRO A 471 1.44 5.38 -49.10
CA PRO A 471 0.55 5.96 -48.10
C PRO A 471 -0.91 5.75 -48.54
N LEU A 472 -1.80 5.31 -47.62
CA LEU A 472 -3.24 5.32 -47.90
C LEU A 472 -3.71 6.76 -48.17
N PRO A 473 -4.61 7.00 -49.15
CA PRO A 473 -5.15 8.32 -49.37
C PRO A 473 -6.02 8.74 -48.17
N THR A 474 -5.73 9.91 -47.62
CA THR A 474 -6.58 10.61 -46.65
C THR A 474 -7.99 10.73 -47.21
N MET A 475 -8.96 10.05 -46.60
CA MET A 475 -10.37 10.28 -46.87
C MET A 475 -10.72 11.72 -46.50
N ASN A 476 -10.96 12.55 -47.51
CA ASN A 476 -11.67 13.82 -47.36
C ASN A 476 -13.00 13.55 -46.64
N LYS A 477 -13.16 14.11 -45.44
CA LYS A 477 -14.48 14.26 -44.82
C LYS A 477 -15.33 15.16 -45.74
N LYS A 478 -16.10 14.53 -46.62
CA LYS A 478 -17.24 15.21 -47.26
C LYS A 478 -18.23 15.59 -46.16
N ALA A 479 -18.57 16.87 -46.13
CA ALA A 479 -19.67 17.41 -45.33
C ALA A 479 -20.95 16.62 -45.59
N LEU A 480 -21.62 16.18 -44.52
CA LEU A 480 -23.00 15.73 -44.58
C LEU A 480 -23.91 16.97 -44.67
N PRO A 481 -24.96 16.97 -45.50
CA PRO A 481 -25.96 18.02 -45.50
C PRO A 481 -26.92 17.83 -44.32
N ASN A 482 -27.24 18.95 -43.67
CA ASN A 482 -28.25 19.04 -42.60
C ASN A 482 -29.60 18.46 -43.03
N ARG A 483 -30.14 17.56 -42.21
CA ARG A 483 -31.57 17.47 -41.92
C ARG A 483 -31.78 17.10 -40.46
#